data_AF-A0A959VQQ1-F1
#
_entry.id   AF-A0A959VQQ1-F1
#
_cell.length_a   1.000
_cell.length_b   1.000
_cell.length_c   1.000
_cell.angle_alpha   90.00
_cell.angle_beta   90.00
_cell.angle_gamma   90.00
#
_symmetry.space_group_name_H-M   'P 1'
#
loop_
_entity.id
_entity.type
_entity.pdbx_description
1 polymer ?
#
loop_
_entity_poly.entity_id
_entity_poly.type
_entity_poly.pdbx_seq_one_letter_code
_entity_poly.pdbx_strand_id
1 'polypeptide(L)' 'GMVKVKISGDLVIQDVSIDPDAVDPEDSEMLAEMVQAAINEAIRSAQQLAESKMPQMPNMPGMPGLGG' A
#
# COMPACT_ATOMS: atom_id res chain seq x y z
N GLY A 1 10.92 -4.32 9.30
CA GLY A 1 9.95 -3.82 10.28
C GLY A 1 9.47 -4.99 11.11
N MET A 2 9.11 -4.70 12.37
CA MET A 2 8.50 -5.67 13.29
C MET A 2 7.09 -6.08 12.85
N VAL A 3 6.41 -5.26 12.04
CA VAL A 3 5.19 -5.63 11.33
C VAL A 3 5.46 -5.63 9.83
N LYS A 4 4.97 -6.66 9.13
CA LYS A 4 5.00 -6.79 7.67
C LYS A 4 3.60 -7.09 7.16
N VAL A 5 3.19 -6.37 6.11
CA VAL A 5 1.89 -6.55 5.46
C VAL A 5 2.12 -6.86 3.98
N LYS A 6 1.50 -7.93 3.49
CA LYS A 6 1.46 -8.28 2.07
C LYS A 6 0.09 -7.90 1.53
N ILE A 7 0.05 -7.13 0.45
CA ILE A 7 -1.18 -6.65 -0.20
C ILE A 7 -1.11 -6.90 -1.71
N SER A 8 -2.25 -7.20 -2.34
CA SER A 8 -2.36 -7.31 -3.80
C SER A 8 -2.59 -5.95 -4.46
N GLY A 9 -2.47 -5.89 -5.79
CA GLY A 9 -2.79 -4.69 -6.58
C GLY A 9 -4.27 -4.28 -6.50
N ASP A 10 -5.16 -5.22 -6.16
CA ASP A 10 -6.59 -4.97 -5.96
C ASP A 10 -6.91 -4.46 -4.54
N LEU A 11 -5.88 -4.03 -3.80
CA LEU A 11 -5.96 -3.57 -2.40
C LEU A 11 -6.49 -4.64 -1.43
N VAL A 12 -6.20 -5.91 -1.69
CA VAL A 12 -6.57 -7.03 -0.81
C VAL A 12 -5.36 -7.48 0.02
N ILE A 13 -5.48 -7.42 1.35
CA ILE A 13 -4.46 -7.95 2.26
C ILE A 13 -4.38 -9.48 2.11
N GLN A 14 -3.18 -9.97 1.85
CA GLN A 14 -2.89 -11.39 1.65
C GLN A 14 -2.24 -12.03 2.88
N ASP A 15 -1.46 -11.25 3.63
CA ASP A 15 -0.74 -11.73 4.82
C ASP A 15 -0.41 -10.57 5.74
N VAL A 16 -0.40 -10.85 7.05
CA VAL A 16 0.10 -9.95 8.09
C VAL A 16 1.00 -10.77 9.01
N SER A 17 2.25 -10.37 9.13
CA SER A 17 3.24 -11.02 9.98
C SER A 17 3.77 -10.02 11.00
N ILE A 18 3.80 -10.45 12.25
CA ILE A 18 4.26 -9.67 13.40
C ILE A 18 5.43 -10.44 14.03
N ASP A 19 6.53 -9.73 14.24
CA ASP A 19 7.68 -10.23 14.98
C ASP A 19 7.29 -10.44 16.45
N PRO A 20 7.58 -11.60 17.06
CA PRO A 20 7.28 -11.85 18.47
C PRO A 20 7.81 -10.77 19.42
N ASP A 21 8.93 -10.13 19.08
CA ASP A 21 9.53 -9.07 19.89
C ASP A 21 8.67 -7.79 19.95
N ALA A 22 7.70 -7.64 19.04
CA ALA A 22 6.71 -6.55 19.08
C ALA A 22 5.43 -6.91 19.84
N VAL A 23 5.31 -8.13 20.36
CA VAL A 23 4.13 -8.59 21.10
C VAL A 23 4.40 -8.48 22.59
N ASP A 24 4.26 -7.26 23.11
CA ASP A 24 4.26 -7.01 24.56
C ASP A 24 2.82 -6.99 25.08
N PRO A 25 2.43 -7.91 25.99
CA PRO A 25 1.09 -7.92 26.58
C PRO A 25 0.78 -6.70 27.46
N GLU A 26 1.80 -6.00 27.96
CA GLU A 26 1.61 -4.76 28.72
C GLU A 26 1.47 -3.52 27.82
N ASP A 27 1.84 -3.64 26.54
CA ASP A 27 1.81 -2.54 25.56
C ASP A 27 1.13 -2.93 24.24
N SER A 28 -0.13 -3.36 24.34
CA SER A 28 -0.96 -3.68 23.17
C SER A 28 -1.29 -2.46 22.30
N GLU A 29 -1.20 -1.24 22.85
CA GLU A 29 -1.49 0.01 22.16
C GLU A 29 -0.39 0.32 21.13
N MET A 30 0.89 0.19 21.52
CA MET A 30 2.00 0.36 20.59
C MET A 30 1.95 -0.65 19.43
N LEU A 31 1.59 -1.91 19.72
CA LEU A 31 1.42 -2.91 18.66
C LEU A 31 0.32 -2.51 17.67
N ALA A 32 -0.82 -2.01 18.17
CA ALA A 32 -1.91 -1.57 17.31
C ALA A 32 -1.49 -0.39 16.40
N GLU A 33 -0.74 0.57 16.92
CA GLU A 33 -0.20 1.70 16.15
C GLU A 33 0.74 1.22 15.03
N MET A 34 1.64 0.28 15.34
CA MET A 34 2.55 -0.29 14.35
C MET A 34 1.81 -1.03 13.22
N VAL A 35 0.78 -1.80 13.59
CA VAL A 35 -0.07 -2.52 12.62
C VAL A 35 -0.82 -1.53 11.73
N GLN A 36 -1.43 -0.50 12.32
CA GLN A 36 -2.12 0.55 11.57
C GLN A 36 -1.17 1.24 10.58
N ALA A 37 0.03 1.62 11.02
CA ALA A 37 1.03 2.26 10.18
C ALA A 37 1.43 1.36 8.99
N ALA A 38 1.74 0.09 9.26
CA ALA A 38 2.15 -0.87 8.24
C ALA A 38 1.05 -1.13 7.18
N ILE A 39 -0.21 -1.23 7.60
CA ILE A 39 -1.36 -1.40 6.68
C ILE A 39 -1.50 -0.17 5.78
N ASN A 40 -1.47 1.02 6.36
CA ASN A 40 -1.60 2.26 5.60
C ASN A 40 -0.45 2.44 4.60
N GLU A 41 0.77 2.07 4.98
CA GLU A 41 1.91 2.11 4.07
C GLU A 41 1.78 1.10 2.94
N ALA A 42 1.36 -0.14 3.23
CA ALA A 42 1.11 -1.16 2.21
C ALA A 42 0.07 -0.71 1.17
N ILE A 43 -1.04 -0.11 1.61
CA ILE A 43 -2.06 0.44 0.71
C ILE A 43 -1.47 1.54 -0.18
N ARG A 44 -0.72 2.49 0.40
CA ARG A 44 -0.07 3.56 -0.38
C ARG A 44 0.91 2.98 -1.40
N SER A 45 1.73 2.00 -1.03
CA SER A 45 2.66 1.34 -1.96
C SER A 45 1.94 0.62 -3.09
N ALA A 46 0.81 -0.03 -2.82
CA ALA A 46 0.01 -0.69 -3.85
C ALA A 46 -0.59 0.31 -4.84
N GLN A 47 -1.12 1.43 -4.36
CA GLN A 47 -1.64 2.52 -5.19
C GLN A 47 -0.55 3.14 -6.05
N GLN A 48 0.62 3.47 -5.47
CA GLN A 48 1.76 3.99 -6.21
C GLN A 48 2.25 3.00 -7.28
N LEU A 49 2.26 1.70 -6.98
CA LEU A 49 2.60 0.68 -7.97
C LEU A 49 1.56 0.64 -9.10
N ALA A 50 0.27 0.74 -8.80
CA ALA A 50 -0.79 0.80 -9.80
C ALA A 50 -0.66 2.04 -10.70
N GLU A 51 -0.42 3.22 -10.12
CA GLU A 51 -0.17 4.46 -10.85
C GLU A 51 1.09 4.37 -11.72
N SER A 52 2.16 3.76 -11.22
CA SER A 52 3.40 3.57 -12.00
C SER A 52 3.24 2.61 -13.18
N LYS A 53 2.26 1.69 -13.10
CA LYS A 53 1.93 0.72 -14.15
C LYS A 53 0.88 1.22 -15.13
N MET A 54 0.11 2.25 -14.79
CA MET A 54 -0.66 2.94 -15.82
C MET A 54 0.35 3.46 -16.84
N PRO A 55 0.21 3.09 -18.14
CA PRO A 55 1.05 3.70 -19.15
C PRO A 55 0.84 5.19 -19.01
N GLN A 56 1.92 5.94 -18.74
CA GLN A 56 1.93 7.36 -19.00
C GLN A 56 1.60 7.44 -20.49
N MET A 57 0.32 7.63 -20.85
CA MET A 57 -0.07 7.90 -22.23
C MET A 57 0.65 9.22 -22.51
N PRO A 58 1.80 9.20 -23.21
CA PRO A 58 2.56 10.39 -23.43
C PRO A 58 1.77 11.10 -24.50
N ASN A 59 0.92 12.02 -24.04
CA ASN A 59 0.06 12.91 -24.80
C ASN A 59 0.32 12.80 -26.31
N MET A 60 -0.32 11.82 -26.97
CA MET A 60 0.07 11.40 -28.32
C MET A 60 -0.24 12.58 -29.24
N PRO A 61 0.76 13.23 -29.87
CA PRO A 61 0.50 14.37 -30.73
C PRO A 61 -0.26 13.87 -31.96
N GLY A 62 -1.59 14.09 -32.00
CA GLY A 62 -2.41 13.71 -33.16
C GLY A 62 -3.75 13.04 -32.89
N MET A 63 -4.32 13.10 -31.67
CA MET A 63 -5.71 12.69 -31.44
C MET A 63 -6.65 13.92 -31.49
N PRO A 64 -7.25 14.24 -32.67
CA PRO A 64 -8.28 15.26 -32.77
C PRO A 64 -9.58 14.71 -32.18
N GLY A 65 -10.08 15.31 -31.10
CA GLY A 65 -11.46 15.01 -30.68
C GLY A 65 -11.88 15.25 -29.24
N LEU A 66 -11.02 15.69 -28.32
CA LEU A 66 -11.44 16.00 -26.95
C LEU A 66 -11.00 17.42 -26.56
N GLY A 67 -11.63 18.39 -27.23
CA GLY A 67 -11.58 19.80 -26.88
C GLY A 67 -12.94 20.40 -27.17
N GLY A 68 -13.74 20.54 -26.12
CA GLY A 68 -14.84 21.48 -26.00
C GLY A 68 -14.59 22.28 -24.72
#